data_AF-A0A1A6H214-F1
#
_entry.id   AF-A0A1A6H214-F1
#
_cell.length_a   1.000
_cell.length_b   1.000
_cell.length_c   1.000
_cell.angle_alpha   90.00
_cell.angle_beta   90.00
_cell.angle_gamma   90.00
#
_symmetry.space_group_name_H-M   'P 1'
#
loop_
_entity.id
_entity.type
_entity.pdbx_description
1 polymer ?
#
loop_
_entity_poly.entity_id
_entity_poly.type
_entity_poly.pdbx_seq_one_letter_code
_entity_poly.pdbx_strand_id
1 'polypeptide(L)' 'MVSPEATNSSSSSSSSSSSSSSLSSPSSAGRHVRSYNHLQGDVRWRKLFSFTKYFLKIEKNGKVSGTKKENCPY' A
#
# COMPACT_ATOMS: atom_id res chain seq x y z
N MET A 1 -33.25 -2.23 38.79
CA MET A 1 -32.50 -1.78 37.59
C MET A 1 -32.46 -0.26 37.65
N VAL A 2 -31.33 0.29 38.11
CA VAL A 2 -31.11 1.73 38.27
C VAL A 2 -30.32 2.21 37.07
N SER A 3 -30.87 3.15 36.30
CA SER A 3 -30.20 3.86 35.21
C SER A 3 -29.24 4.92 35.80
N PRO A 4 -28.00 5.06 35.32
CA PRO A 4 -27.19 6.22 35.65
C PRO A 4 -27.53 7.37 34.69
N GLU A 5 -28.13 8.44 35.22
CA GLU A 5 -28.26 9.73 34.56
C GLU A 5 -26.96 10.52 34.77
N ALA A 6 -26.15 10.64 33.73
CA ALA A 6 -24.91 11.41 33.77
C ALA A 6 -25.20 12.84 33.28
N THR A 7 -25.33 13.81 34.20
CA THR A 7 -25.50 15.22 33.82
C THR A 7 -24.19 16.00 33.98
N ASN A 8 -23.48 16.07 32.85
CA ASN A 8 -22.82 17.25 32.29
C ASN A 8 -21.88 18.08 33.18
N SER A 9 -20.59 17.72 33.11
CA SER A 9 -19.46 18.57 33.50
C SER A 9 -19.40 19.85 32.66
N SER A 10 -19.47 21.00 33.32
CA SER A 10 -19.23 22.32 32.75
C SER A 10 -17.82 22.40 32.18
N SER A 11 -17.71 22.45 30.85
CA SER A 11 -16.48 22.79 30.13
C SER A 11 -16.67 24.17 29.50
N SER A 12 -15.88 25.12 29.99
CA SER A 12 -15.73 26.47 29.50
C SER A 12 -15.46 26.45 27.99
N SER A 13 -16.38 27.03 27.21
CA SER A 13 -16.18 27.29 25.79
C SER A 13 -15.14 28.40 25.63
N SER A 14 -13.87 28.02 25.53
CA SER A 14 -12.85 28.88 24.95
C SER A 14 -13.16 29.03 23.47
N SER A 15 -13.83 30.13 23.13
CA SER A 15 -13.99 30.58 21.75
C SER A 15 -12.61 30.94 21.20
N SER A 16 -11.90 29.96 20.68
CA SER A 16 -10.73 30.17 19.84
C SER A 16 -11.20 30.77 18.53
N SER A 17 -11.08 32.10 18.45
CA SER A 17 -11.16 32.87 17.22
C SER A 17 -10.30 32.18 16.16
N SER A 18 -10.93 31.45 15.25
CA SER A 18 -10.28 30.92 14.06
C SER A 18 -9.98 32.10 13.15
N SER A 19 -8.84 32.74 13.39
CA SER A 19 -8.17 33.52 12.37
C SER A 19 -8.03 32.59 11.17
N SER A 20 -8.71 32.94 10.09
CA SER A 20 -8.52 32.33 8.77
C SER A 20 -7.15 32.77 8.25
N SER A 21 -6.08 32.37 8.95
CA SER A 21 -4.79 32.19 8.31
C SER A 21 -4.96 30.93 7.48
N SER A 22 -4.90 31.10 6.16
CA SER A 22 -4.72 30.00 5.24
C SER A 22 -3.52 29.18 5.70
N LEU A 23 -3.77 28.15 6.50
CA LEU A 23 -2.82 27.11 6.84
C LEU A 23 -2.56 26.36 5.54
N SER A 24 -1.65 26.90 4.75
CA SER A 24 -0.98 26.19 3.67
C SER A 24 -0.40 24.93 4.29
N SER A 25 -1.16 23.84 4.21
CA SER A 25 -0.71 22.53 4.67
C SER A 25 0.56 22.19 3.90
N PRO A 26 1.71 21.95 4.55
CA PRO A 26 2.93 21.56 3.86
C PRO A 26 2.89 20.11 3.34
N SER A 27 1.69 19.55 3.10
CA SER A 27 1.52 18.22 2.48
C SER A 27 1.70 18.25 0.96
N SER A 28 2.03 19.41 0.38
CA SER A 28 2.46 19.55 -1.01
C SER A 28 3.96 19.82 -1.16
N ALA A 29 4.77 19.48 -0.15
CA ALA A 29 6.20 19.31 -0.36
C ALA A 29 6.44 17.99 -1.10
N GLY A 30 6.28 18.02 -2.42
CA GLY A 30 6.83 17.07 -3.38
C GLY A 30 6.92 15.63 -2.89
N ARG A 31 5.79 14.92 -2.80
CA ARG A 31 5.84 13.45 -2.92
C ARG A 31 6.24 13.18 -4.36
N HIS A 32 7.55 13.18 -4.62
CA HIS A 32 8.11 12.80 -5.91
C HIS A 32 7.42 11.48 -6.30
N VAL A 33 6.67 11.49 -7.40
CA VAL A 33 6.10 10.27 -7.99
C VAL A 33 7.27 9.33 -8.24
N ARG A 34 7.40 8.31 -7.40
CA ARG A 34 8.49 7.35 -7.51
C ARG A 34 8.16 6.41 -8.66
N SER A 35 8.91 6.54 -9.76
CA SER A 35 8.81 5.64 -10.91
C SER A 35 9.36 4.26 -10.53
N TYR A 36 8.52 3.41 -9.94
CA TYR A 36 8.87 2.00 -9.69
C TYR A 36 8.62 1.17 -10.94
N ASN A 37 9.70 0.79 -11.65
CA ASN A 37 9.60 0.00 -12.88
C ASN A 37 8.79 -1.29 -12.70
N HIS A 38 8.89 -1.94 -11.54
CA HIS A 38 8.15 -3.17 -11.25
C HIS A 38 6.65 -2.95 -10.96
N LEU A 39 6.18 -1.71 -10.86
CA LEU A 39 4.76 -1.37 -10.72
C LEU A 39 4.16 -0.85 -12.03
N GLN A 40 4.99 -0.58 -13.04
CA GLN A 40 4.58 -0.05 -14.34
C GLN A 40 4.20 -1.15 -15.34
N GLY A 41 3.52 -0.75 -16.41
CA GLY A 41 3.10 -1.60 -17.53
C GLY A 41 1.76 -2.30 -17.31
N ASP A 42 1.05 -2.55 -18.41
CA ASP A 42 -0.14 -3.43 -18.44
C ASP A 42 0.32 -4.88 -18.65
N VAL A 43 0.99 -5.13 -19.77
CA VAL A 43 1.77 -6.37 -20.01
C VAL A 43 3.07 -6.30 -19.22
N ARG A 44 3.37 -7.35 -18.45
CA ARG A 44 4.54 -7.38 -17.57
C ARG A 44 5.26 -8.72 -17.61
N TRP A 45 6.54 -8.70 -17.97
CA TRP A 45 7.36 -9.91 -18.03
C TRP A 45 8.09 -10.11 -16.69
N ARG A 46 7.81 -11.23 -16.02
CA ARG A 46 8.43 -11.59 -14.75
C ARG A 46 8.67 -13.09 -14.67
N LYS A 47 9.66 -13.48 -13.86
CA LYS A 47 9.85 -14.87 -13.42
C LYS A 47 9.16 -15.03 -12.07
N LEU A 48 8.42 -16.12 -11.90
CA LEU A 48 7.76 -16.45 -10.63
C LEU A 48 8.67 -17.39 -9.84
N PHE A 49 9.19 -16.91 -8.70
CA PHE A 49 10.03 -17.69 -7.80
C PHE A 49 9.21 -18.17 -6.60
N SER A 50 9.17 -19.47 -6.39
CA SER A 50 8.42 -20.10 -5.30
C SER A 50 9.12 -19.93 -3.95
N PHE A 51 8.35 -20.07 -2.88
CA PHE A 51 8.89 -20.14 -1.52
C PHE A 51 9.84 -21.34 -1.34
N THR A 52 9.55 -22.45 -2.03
CA THR A 52 10.39 -23.67 -2.06
C THR A 52 11.69 -23.51 -2.87
N LYS A 53 12.00 -22.29 -3.32
CA LYS A 53 13.24 -21.92 -4.02
C LYS A 53 13.37 -22.52 -5.42
N TYR A 54 12.28 -22.51 -6.19
CA TYR A 54 12.24 -22.89 -7.60
C TYR A 54 11.60 -21.77 -8.44
N PHE A 55 12.08 -21.56 -9.66
CA PHE A 55 11.34 -20.81 -10.67
C PHE A 55 10.25 -21.68 -11.29
N LEU A 56 9.04 -21.15 -11.39
CA LEU A 56 7.94 -21.79 -12.12
C LEU A 56 8.26 -21.77 -13.62
N LYS A 57 8.11 -22.91 -14.30
CA LYS A 57 8.21 -23.03 -15.75
C LYS A 57 7.01 -23.76 -16.36
N ILE A 58 6.62 -23.38 -17.57
CA ILE A 58 5.61 -24.09 -18.38
C ILE A 58 6.29 -24.55 -19.67
N GLU A 59 6.44 -25.86 -19.81
CA GLU A 59 7.07 -26.47 -20.98
C GLU A 59 6.14 -26.43 -22.21
N LYS A 60 6.71 -26.59 -23.42
CA LYS A 60 5.95 -26.60 -24.69
C LYS A 60 4.85 -27.66 -24.75
N ASN A 61 5.00 -28.74 -23.98
CA ASN A 61 4.01 -29.82 -23.85
C ASN A 61 2.87 -29.48 -22.86
N GLY A 62 2.87 -28.27 -22.27
CA GLY A 62 1.90 -27.84 -21.26
C GLY A 62 2.23 -28.30 -19.82
N LYS A 63 3.34 -29.01 -19.60
CA LYS A 63 3.75 -29.49 -18.28
C LYS A 63 4.23 -28.33 -17.41
N VAL A 64 3.63 -28.21 -16.23
CA VAL A 64 4.01 -27.24 -15.19
C VAL A 64 5.01 -27.89 -14.24
N SER A 65 6.15 -27.24 -14.00
CA SER A 65 7.14 -27.73 -13.02
C SER A 65 8.06 -26.61 -12.51
N GLY A 66 8.92 -26.94 -11.54
CA GLY A 66 9.91 -26.01 -10.98
C GLY A 66 11.32 -26.25 -11.50
N THR A 67 12.12 -25.18 -11.64
CA THR A 67 13.54 -25.25 -12.00
C THR A 67 14.39 -24.37 -11.08
N LYS A 68 15.59 -24.84 -10.73
CA LYS A 68 16.59 -24.02 -10.02
C LYS A 68 17.46 -23.20 -10.97
N LYS A 69 17.36 -23.43 -12.29
CA LYS A 69 18.11 -22.69 -13.29
C LYS A 69 17.55 -21.28 -13.41
N GLU A 70 18.36 -20.29 -13.09
CA GLU A 70 17.97 -18.87 -13.15
C GLU A 70 17.55 -18.42 -14.55
N ASN A 71 18.19 -18.96 -15.58
CA ASN A 71 17.93 -18.63 -16.99
C ASN A 71 17.19 -19.74 -17.73
N CYS A 72 16.24 -20.41 -17.08
CA CYS A 72 15.30 -21.24 -17.82
C CYS A 72 14.49 -20.34 -18.78
N PRO A 73 14.38 -20.68 -20.07
CA PRO A 73 13.60 -19.90 -21.05
C PRO A 73 12.09 -20.20 -20.99
N TYR A 74 11.66 -21.04 -20.05
CA TYR A 74 10.29 -21.50 -19.84
C TYR A 74 9.80 -21.12 -18.45
#